data_AF-A0A5C1AH03-F1
#
_entry.id   AF-A0A5C1AH03-F1
#
_cell.length_a   1.000
_cell.length_b   1.000
_cell.length_c   1.000
_cell.angle_alpha   90.00
_cell.angle_beta   90.00
_cell.angle_gamma   90.00
#
_symmetry.space_group_name_H-M   'P 1'
#
loop_
_entity.id
_entity.type
_entity.pdbx_description
1 polymer ?
#
loop_
_entity_poly.entity_id
_entity_poly.type
_entity_poly.pdbx_seq_one_letter_code
_entity_poly.pdbx_strand_id
1 'polypeptide(L)'
;MSERSNQSDRWAVVELEDRTTPSITLRVDYTYDTNNFFTPDRRVAIERVAAEVGSHLQDTLAAIVPSGGNTWQASFFNTITNRTVTLNNPTVAANEIIVYVAGGPIGSSELGVASGGSYQAEGGRTWLNNVKARGQAGALGNTPTDISPWGGFIAFDSGTPWDFTTDAPGFNVFDFDSVARHEMLHVIGFGLGDYAFDRYIVNGAFTGPNAVAAYGQAVPMAAGDDGHWASGVTVGDQVAIMVPSIPAGVIRQITPLDYAALADIGWQVSEPVSPPPVVVVPPPPPPPPPPPAPPVVPPPPATVNAVVRFAVGSGEGVASTVSAVNSNGEPVWTLTPFGDSTGGVRTASGDFDKDGVKDVVVGTGPGVPTQVRIFSGETQKELFSISPFEAAFTGGVYVTVGDINGDGVPELVITPDEGGGPRARVFDGATFNLIDDFFGIDDPNFRGGARAAVGDLNGDGHGDLLVAAGFGGGPRVAGYDGTTLGTTQRQKLFGDFFAFEQTLRNGVFLAAGDFNNDGQADLVAGGGPGGGPRVLILNGSSLLRNSIRTLSNFFAGDTSGRGGVRVTTDDVNGDGRPDLITGSGSGDGSRVTVYNGTAVGLPFPSTLFDGDFYPGFSGGVFVG
;
A
#
# COMPACT_ATOMS: atom_id res chain seq x y z
N MET A 1 61.82 -1.54 21.57
CA MET A 1 61.25 -2.78 21.01
C MET A 1 60.15 -3.25 21.94
N SER A 2 58.91 -3.18 21.46
CA SER A 2 57.68 -3.88 21.89
C SER A 2 57.51 -4.23 23.38
N GLU A 3 56.66 -3.45 24.06
CA GLU A 3 55.88 -3.95 25.20
C GLU A 3 54.47 -4.32 24.72
N ARG A 4 54.05 -5.53 25.09
CA ARG A 4 52.76 -6.15 24.77
C ARG A 4 51.69 -5.64 25.74
N SER A 5 50.61 -5.06 25.24
CA SER A 5 49.38 -4.87 26.04
C SER A 5 48.43 -6.05 25.81
N ASN A 6 48.12 -6.72 26.91
CA ASN A 6 47.23 -7.86 27.05
C ASN A 6 45.77 -7.38 26.95
N GLN A 7 45.09 -7.59 25.83
CA GLN A 7 43.62 -7.52 25.78
C GLN A 7 43.09 -8.94 25.90
N SER A 8 42.44 -9.21 27.02
CA SER A 8 41.64 -10.41 27.25
C SER A 8 40.36 -10.29 26.42
N ASP A 9 40.31 -10.97 25.29
CA ASP A 9 39.06 -11.20 24.55
C ASP A 9 38.12 -12.00 25.44
N ARG A 10 37.06 -11.34 25.92
CA ARG A 10 35.92 -12.01 26.54
C ARG A 10 35.08 -12.61 25.43
N TRP A 11 35.05 -13.93 25.37
CA TRP A 11 34.20 -14.66 24.43
C TRP A 11 32.77 -14.50 24.92
N ALA A 12 31.97 -13.70 24.20
CA ALA A 12 30.53 -13.72 24.38
C ALA A 12 30.04 -15.08 23.86
N VAL A 13 29.47 -15.89 24.75
CA VAL A 13 28.62 -17.01 24.35
C VAL A 13 27.39 -16.37 23.73
N VAL A 14 27.36 -16.30 22.41
CA VAL A 14 26.12 -16.05 21.68
C VAL A 14 25.37 -17.37 21.71
N GLU A 15 24.21 -17.36 22.36
CA GLU A 15 23.24 -18.43 22.24
C GLU A 15 22.88 -18.54 20.76
N LEU A 16 23.33 -19.63 20.11
CA LEU A 16 22.85 -19.99 18.78
C LEU A 16 21.36 -20.21 18.93
N GLU A 17 20.57 -19.42 18.22
CA GLU A 17 19.13 -19.61 18.10
C GLU A 17 18.82 -21.10 17.87
N ASP A 18 17.83 -21.61 18.61
CA ASP A 18 17.39 -23.00 18.52
C ASP A 18 16.98 -23.32 17.07
N ARG A 19 17.83 -24.04 16.32
CA ARG A 19 17.48 -24.56 15.00
C ARG A 19 16.65 -25.83 15.15
N THR A 20 15.39 -25.67 15.49
CA THR A 20 14.38 -26.71 15.28
C THR A 20 13.94 -26.71 13.82
N THR A 21 14.72 -27.30 12.91
CA THR A 21 14.29 -27.50 11.51
C THR A 21 13.70 -28.89 11.30
N PRO A 22 12.43 -28.98 10.92
CA PRO A 22 12.02 -29.74 9.76
C PRO A 22 11.72 -28.72 8.65
N SER A 23 12.63 -28.59 7.67
CA SER A 23 12.42 -27.76 6.48
C SER A 23 12.51 -28.65 5.25
N ILE A 24 11.49 -28.61 4.40
CA ILE A 24 11.59 -29.17 3.05
C ILE A 24 12.51 -28.26 2.24
N THR A 25 13.51 -28.84 1.58
CA THR A 25 14.41 -28.14 0.67
C THR A 25 13.82 -28.17 -0.74
N LEU A 26 13.42 -27.00 -1.24
CA LEU A 26 13.10 -26.81 -2.65
C LEU A 26 14.41 -26.50 -3.40
N ARG A 27 15.04 -27.54 -3.94
CA ARG A 27 16.32 -27.40 -4.64
C ARG A 27 16.09 -26.90 -6.06
N VAL A 28 16.45 -25.66 -6.33
CA VAL A 28 16.39 -25.08 -7.68
C VAL A 28 17.48 -25.69 -8.57
N ASP A 29 17.09 -26.18 -9.74
CA ASP A 29 17.98 -26.82 -10.70
C ASP A 29 17.91 -26.10 -12.07
N TYR A 30 19.05 -25.54 -12.47
CA TYR A 30 19.16 -24.69 -13.66
C TYR A 30 19.53 -25.45 -14.93
N THR A 31 19.52 -26.79 -14.91
CA THR A 31 19.97 -27.63 -16.05
C THR A 31 19.24 -27.29 -17.36
N TYR A 32 18.00 -26.81 -17.28
CA TYR A 32 17.16 -26.52 -18.44
C TYR A 32 17.02 -25.03 -18.78
N ASP A 33 17.76 -24.14 -18.10
CA ASP A 33 17.84 -22.71 -18.43
C ASP A 33 18.74 -22.43 -19.65
N THR A 34 18.39 -22.99 -20.80
CA THR A 34 19.23 -22.91 -22.01
C THR A 34 19.32 -21.51 -22.61
N ASN A 35 18.43 -20.60 -22.21
CA ASN A 35 18.45 -19.19 -22.64
C ASN A 35 19.29 -18.28 -21.73
N ASN A 36 19.90 -18.83 -20.67
CA ASN A 36 20.66 -18.08 -19.66
C ASN A 36 19.84 -16.97 -19.01
N PHE A 37 18.56 -17.21 -18.74
CA PHE A 37 17.71 -16.24 -18.05
C PHE A 37 18.16 -16.04 -16.60
N PHE A 38 18.63 -17.10 -15.94
CA PHE A 38 19.07 -17.07 -14.54
C PHE A 38 20.54 -16.72 -14.40
N THR A 39 20.83 -15.42 -14.50
CA THR A 39 22.11 -14.83 -14.07
C THR A 39 22.31 -15.01 -12.55
N PRO A 40 23.53 -14.86 -12.01
CA PRO A 40 23.79 -15.04 -10.58
C PRO A 40 22.81 -14.28 -9.66
N ASP A 41 22.52 -13.01 -9.95
CA ASP A 41 21.61 -12.20 -9.13
C ASP A 41 20.16 -12.71 -9.17
N ARG A 42 19.73 -13.24 -10.33
CA ARG A 42 18.38 -13.82 -10.48
C ARG A 42 18.26 -15.18 -9.81
N ARG A 43 19.37 -15.92 -9.69
CA ARG A 43 19.41 -17.16 -8.89
C ARG A 43 19.18 -16.86 -7.42
N VAL A 44 19.78 -15.79 -6.90
CA VAL A 44 19.52 -15.34 -5.52
C VAL A 44 18.03 -15.10 -5.27
N ALA A 45 17.31 -14.49 -6.22
CA ALA A 45 15.88 -14.23 -6.08
C ALA A 45 15.05 -15.53 -5.98
N ILE A 46 15.21 -16.46 -6.94
CA ILE A 46 14.44 -17.72 -6.92
C ILE A 46 14.86 -18.65 -5.76
N GLU A 47 16.14 -18.66 -5.39
CA GLU A 47 16.64 -19.46 -4.25
C GLU A 47 16.13 -18.90 -2.92
N ARG A 48 15.98 -17.57 -2.78
CA ARG A 48 15.33 -16.93 -1.63
C ARG A 48 13.89 -17.40 -1.49
N VAL A 49 13.11 -17.35 -2.57
CA VAL A 49 11.71 -17.81 -2.58
C VAL A 49 11.62 -19.31 -2.28
N ALA A 50 12.51 -20.13 -2.84
CA ALA A 50 12.54 -21.56 -2.57
C ALA A 50 12.86 -21.87 -1.10
N ALA A 51 13.78 -21.12 -0.49
CA ALA A 51 14.09 -21.24 0.93
C ALA A 51 12.90 -20.82 1.81
N GLU A 52 12.22 -19.72 1.47
CA GLU A 52 11.02 -19.25 2.16
C GLU A 52 9.91 -20.31 2.14
N VAL A 53 9.47 -20.73 0.95
CA VAL A 53 8.36 -21.71 0.82
C VAL A 53 8.71 -23.02 1.53
N GLY A 54 9.93 -23.51 1.36
CA GLY A 54 10.38 -24.76 1.96
C GLY A 54 10.46 -24.71 3.49
N SER A 55 10.76 -23.53 4.06
CA SER A 55 10.85 -23.33 5.51
C SER A 55 9.49 -23.43 6.22
N HIS A 56 8.39 -23.26 5.48
CA HIS A 56 7.03 -23.36 6.01
C HIS A 56 6.48 -24.79 6.00
N LEU A 57 7.19 -25.76 5.40
CA LEU A 57 6.76 -27.15 5.32
C LEU A 57 7.51 -28.00 6.36
N GLN A 58 6.76 -28.58 7.30
CA GLN A 58 7.26 -29.34 8.45
C GLN A 58 7.26 -30.86 8.22
N ASP A 59 6.81 -31.31 7.06
CA ASP A 59 6.81 -32.72 6.66
C ASP A 59 8.20 -33.34 6.68
N THR A 60 8.22 -34.67 6.77
CA THR A 60 9.43 -35.46 6.56
C THR A 60 9.25 -36.37 5.35
N LEU A 61 9.98 -36.08 4.27
CA LEU A 61 9.95 -36.85 3.04
C LEU A 61 11.14 -37.81 2.97
N ALA A 62 10.87 -39.09 2.76
CA ALA A 62 11.89 -40.08 2.49
C ALA A 62 12.63 -39.80 1.17
N ALA A 63 13.91 -40.19 1.12
CA ALA A 63 14.72 -40.11 -0.09
C ALA A 63 14.22 -41.12 -1.15
N ILE A 64 14.42 -40.78 -2.42
CA ILE A 64 14.25 -41.70 -3.54
C ILE A 64 15.64 -42.03 -4.08
N VAL A 65 16.18 -43.19 -3.71
CA VAL A 65 17.52 -43.65 -4.11
C VAL A 65 17.40 -44.99 -4.84
N PRO A 66 17.45 -45.01 -6.19
CA PRO A 66 17.41 -46.24 -6.97
C PRO A 66 18.60 -47.13 -6.63
N SER A 67 18.36 -48.43 -6.44
CA SER A 67 19.41 -49.41 -6.18
C SER A 67 18.96 -50.83 -6.50
N GLY A 68 19.91 -51.69 -6.89
CA GLY A 68 19.60 -53.07 -7.30
C GLY A 68 18.63 -53.11 -8.49
N GLY A 69 17.54 -53.89 -8.36
CA GLY A 69 16.49 -53.99 -9.38
C GLY A 69 15.37 -52.95 -9.28
N ASN A 70 15.50 -51.95 -8.39
CA ASN A 70 14.50 -50.89 -8.25
C ASN A 70 14.86 -49.72 -9.17
N THR A 71 13.95 -49.36 -10.07
CA THR A 71 14.11 -48.29 -11.05
C THR A 71 12.91 -47.36 -11.08
N TRP A 72 13.11 -46.16 -11.60
CA TRP A 72 12.04 -45.22 -11.90
C TRP A 72 12.44 -44.20 -12.96
N GLN A 73 11.44 -43.60 -13.57
CA GLN A 73 11.53 -42.47 -14.47
C GLN A 73 10.76 -41.32 -13.84
N ALA A 74 11.40 -40.17 -13.71
CA ALA A 74 10.80 -38.93 -13.25
C ALA A 74 10.58 -38.02 -14.46
N SER A 75 9.39 -37.48 -14.63
CA SER A 75 9.04 -36.71 -15.82
C SER A 75 8.33 -35.42 -15.48
N PHE A 76 8.62 -34.35 -16.20
CA PHE A 76 7.93 -33.06 -16.09
C PHE A 76 7.76 -32.45 -17.48
N PHE A 77 6.84 -31.50 -17.60
CA PHE A 77 6.61 -30.81 -18.86
C PHE A 77 7.39 -29.49 -18.90
N ASN A 78 8.38 -29.41 -19.79
CA ASN A 78 9.10 -28.17 -20.04
C ASN A 78 8.27 -27.31 -21.00
N THR A 79 7.58 -26.32 -20.45
CA THR A 79 6.68 -25.42 -21.18
C THR A 79 7.41 -24.51 -22.17
N ILE A 80 8.67 -24.13 -21.91
CA ILE A 80 9.50 -23.36 -22.85
C ILE A 80 9.79 -24.12 -24.14
N THR A 81 10.11 -25.42 -24.02
CA THR A 81 10.42 -26.27 -25.18
C THR A 81 9.20 -27.04 -25.71
N ASN A 82 8.06 -26.94 -25.02
CA ASN A 82 6.83 -27.68 -25.28
C ASN A 82 7.08 -29.21 -25.35
N ARG A 83 7.90 -29.75 -24.45
CA ARG A 83 8.31 -31.16 -24.43
C ARG A 83 8.30 -31.75 -23.03
N THR A 84 7.92 -33.03 -22.94
CA THR A 84 8.13 -33.81 -21.72
C THR A 84 9.59 -34.18 -21.59
N VAL A 85 10.20 -33.81 -20.48
CA VAL A 85 11.53 -34.27 -20.07
C VAL A 85 11.35 -35.52 -19.23
N THR A 86 12.19 -36.54 -19.44
CA THR A 86 12.20 -37.76 -18.64
C THR A 86 13.62 -38.06 -18.16
N LEU A 87 13.76 -38.19 -16.85
CA LEU A 87 14.99 -38.46 -16.14
C LEU A 87 15.00 -39.93 -15.72
N ASN A 88 16.06 -40.65 -16.09
CA ASN A 88 16.19 -42.07 -15.77
C ASN A 88 16.92 -42.24 -14.44
N ASN A 89 16.23 -42.83 -13.45
CA ASN A 89 16.75 -43.10 -12.11
C ASN A 89 17.41 -41.89 -11.41
N PRO A 90 16.80 -40.70 -11.39
CA PRO A 90 17.35 -39.61 -10.58
C PRO A 90 17.33 -40.00 -9.10
N THR A 91 18.27 -39.44 -8.34
CA THR A 91 18.25 -39.52 -6.88
C THR A 91 17.63 -38.25 -6.34
N VAL A 92 16.66 -38.39 -5.43
CA VAL A 92 16.05 -37.27 -4.68
C VAL A 92 16.39 -37.47 -3.21
N ALA A 93 17.02 -36.48 -2.59
CA ALA A 93 17.40 -36.58 -1.18
C ALA A 93 16.17 -36.60 -0.25
N ALA A 94 16.38 -37.02 1.00
CA ALA A 94 15.35 -36.87 2.02
C ALA A 94 15.03 -35.38 2.22
N ASN A 95 13.76 -35.06 2.43
CA ASN A 95 13.25 -33.69 2.56
C ASN A 95 13.56 -32.78 1.36
N GLU A 96 13.93 -33.32 0.19
CA GLU A 96 14.19 -32.53 -1.01
C GLU A 96 13.04 -32.66 -2.02
N ILE A 97 12.71 -31.55 -2.68
CA ILE A 97 11.89 -31.48 -3.90
C ILE A 97 12.73 -30.74 -4.94
N ILE A 98 12.89 -31.31 -6.13
CA ILE A 98 13.73 -30.72 -7.18
C ILE A 98 12.87 -29.83 -8.08
N VAL A 99 13.20 -28.54 -8.14
CA VAL A 99 12.49 -27.55 -8.95
C VAL A 99 13.36 -27.18 -10.14
N TYR A 100 13.07 -27.77 -11.30
CA TYR A 100 13.77 -27.42 -12.54
C TYR A 100 13.26 -26.08 -13.06
N VAL A 101 14.15 -25.16 -13.43
CA VAL A 101 13.75 -23.83 -13.87
C VAL A 101 14.34 -23.45 -15.22
N ALA A 102 13.60 -22.65 -15.98
CA ALA A 102 14.11 -22.03 -17.21
C ALA A 102 13.43 -20.69 -17.45
N GLY A 103 14.12 -19.76 -18.10
CA GLY A 103 13.46 -18.61 -18.71
C GLY A 103 13.42 -18.73 -20.24
N GLY A 104 12.37 -18.21 -20.85
CA GLY A 104 12.21 -18.19 -22.29
C GLY A 104 10.89 -17.55 -22.70
N PRO A 105 10.63 -17.37 -24.01
CA PRO A 105 9.35 -16.84 -24.46
C PRO A 105 8.25 -17.88 -24.20
N ILE A 106 7.28 -17.54 -23.34
CA ILE A 106 6.14 -18.44 -23.05
C ILE A 106 5.09 -18.36 -24.16
N GLY A 107 5.06 -17.26 -24.92
CA GLY A 107 4.25 -17.14 -26.15
C GLY A 107 2.77 -16.82 -25.91
N SER A 108 2.41 -16.47 -24.68
CA SER A 108 1.09 -16.08 -24.21
C SER A 108 1.21 -14.93 -23.20
N SER A 109 0.16 -14.61 -22.43
CA SER A 109 0.17 -13.50 -21.46
C SER A 109 0.68 -13.89 -20.07
N GLU A 110 0.98 -15.17 -19.87
CA GLU A 110 1.46 -15.77 -18.63
C GLU A 110 2.88 -15.31 -18.32
N LEU A 111 3.08 -14.85 -17.08
CA LEU A 111 4.37 -14.39 -16.58
C LEU A 111 5.24 -15.57 -16.12
N GLY A 112 4.61 -16.57 -15.50
CA GLY A 112 5.19 -17.83 -15.07
C GLY A 112 4.25 -18.98 -15.39
N VAL A 113 4.81 -20.19 -15.54
CA VAL A 113 4.02 -21.42 -15.68
C VAL A 113 4.75 -22.59 -15.04
N ALA A 114 4.12 -23.23 -14.06
CA ALA A 114 4.57 -24.45 -13.44
C ALA A 114 4.04 -25.72 -14.13
N SER A 115 4.77 -26.82 -13.99
CA SER A 115 4.26 -28.17 -14.22
C SER A 115 4.69 -29.12 -13.11
N GLY A 116 3.76 -29.97 -12.70
CA GLY A 116 3.99 -30.99 -11.68
C GLY A 116 4.83 -32.14 -12.21
N GLY A 117 5.56 -32.80 -11.31
CA GLY A 117 6.29 -34.01 -11.61
C GLY A 117 5.36 -35.23 -11.70
N SER A 118 5.53 -36.03 -12.74
CA SER A 118 4.97 -37.36 -12.88
C SER A 118 6.07 -38.41 -12.79
N TYR A 119 5.71 -39.68 -12.63
CA TYR A 119 6.70 -40.76 -12.59
C TYR A 119 6.15 -42.10 -13.06
N GLN A 120 7.07 -42.99 -13.41
CA GLN A 120 6.83 -44.43 -13.57
C GLN A 120 7.89 -45.19 -12.78
N ALA A 121 7.51 -46.18 -11.98
CA ALA A 121 8.44 -46.93 -11.14
C ALA A 121 8.26 -48.44 -11.29
N GLU A 122 9.37 -49.17 -11.26
CA GLU A 122 9.42 -50.63 -11.30
C GLU A 122 10.30 -51.16 -10.16
N GLY A 123 9.90 -52.29 -9.56
CA GLY A 123 10.66 -52.91 -8.47
C GLY A 123 9.77 -53.51 -7.39
N GLY A 124 10.34 -53.66 -6.19
CA GLY A 124 9.63 -54.22 -5.02
C GLY A 124 8.52 -53.30 -4.51
N ARG A 125 7.52 -53.85 -3.79
CA ARG A 125 6.38 -53.06 -3.28
C ARG A 125 6.79 -51.92 -2.35
N THR A 126 7.78 -52.16 -1.47
CA THR A 126 8.34 -51.11 -0.60
C THR A 126 8.94 -49.96 -1.40
N TRP A 127 9.60 -50.26 -2.52
CA TRP A 127 10.14 -49.24 -3.44
C TRP A 127 9.03 -48.45 -4.11
N LEU A 128 8.02 -49.13 -4.69
CA LEU A 128 6.90 -48.46 -5.34
C LEU A 128 6.14 -47.53 -4.37
N ASN A 129 5.94 -47.98 -3.13
CA ASN A 129 5.34 -47.16 -2.08
C ASN A 129 6.23 -45.95 -1.72
N ASN A 130 7.55 -46.13 -1.66
CA ASN A 130 8.49 -45.04 -1.37
C ASN A 130 8.50 -43.97 -2.47
N VAL A 131 8.51 -44.37 -3.76
CA VAL A 131 8.43 -43.42 -4.88
C VAL A 131 7.09 -42.67 -4.86
N LYS A 132 5.98 -43.37 -4.57
CA LYS A 132 4.64 -42.77 -4.54
C LYS A 132 4.42 -41.80 -3.38
N ALA A 133 4.83 -42.19 -2.19
CA ALA A 133 4.37 -41.56 -0.95
C ALA A 133 5.48 -40.92 -0.13
N ARG A 134 6.75 -41.30 -0.36
CA ARG A 134 7.91 -40.79 0.38
C ARG A 134 7.72 -40.73 1.91
N GLY A 135 7.03 -41.71 2.48
CA GLY A 135 6.73 -41.76 3.93
C GLY A 135 5.37 -41.19 4.34
N GLN A 136 4.68 -40.48 3.45
CA GLN A 136 3.35 -39.89 3.67
C GLN A 136 2.23 -40.92 3.52
N ALA A 137 1.69 -41.38 4.65
CA ALA A 137 0.71 -42.47 4.65
C ALA A 137 -0.54 -42.16 3.82
N GLY A 138 -1.00 -40.90 3.81
CA GLY A 138 -2.19 -40.47 3.07
C GLY A 138 -2.03 -40.52 1.55
N ALA A 139 -0.79 -40.54 1.03
CA ALA A 139 -0.50 -40.57 -0.40
C ALA A 139 -0.65 -41.98 -1.00
N LEU A 140 -0.60 -43.04 -0.17
CA LEU A 140 -0.66 -44.43 -0.66
C LEU A 140 -2.06 -44.86 -1.13
N GLY A 141 -3.11 -44.19 -0.66
CA GLY A 141 -4.51 -44.54 -0.94
C GLY A 141 -4.91 -44.50 -2.42
N ASN A 142 -6.04 -45.13 -2.73
CA ASN A 142 -6.72 -44.98 -4.04
C ASN A 142 -7.45 -43.63 -4.15
N THR A 143 -7.72 -43.00 -3.02
CA THR A 143 -8.23 -41.64 -2.88
C THR A 143 -7.26 -40.88 -1.97
N PRO A 144 -6.10 -40.45 -2.49
CA PRO A 144 -5.08 -39.78 -1.69
C PRO A 144 -5.64 -38.59 -0.90
N THR A 145 -5.18 -38.45 0.33
CA THR A 145 -5.48 -37.29 1.20
C THR A 145 -4.24 -36.46 1.48
N ASP A 146 -3.12 -36.84 0.88
CA ASP A 146 -1.79 -36.38 1.18
C ASP A 146 -0.94 -36.50 -0.09
N ILE A 147 0.07 -35.65 -0.20
CA ILE A 147 0.91 -35.55 -1.39
C ILE A 147 2.39 -35.60 -1.01
N SER A 148 3.21 -36.07 -1.95
CA SER A 148 4.65 -36.18 -1.74
C SER A 148 5.41 -36.00 -3.04
N PRO A 149 5.36 -34.81 -3.65
CA PRO A 149 6.02 -34.55 -4.91
C PRO A 149 7.52 -34.86 -4.82
N TRP A 150 8.08 -35.38 -5.91
CA TRP A 150 9.53 -35.55 -6.05
C TRP A 150 10.19 -34.28 -6.60
N GLY A 151 9.44 -33.50 -7.37
CA GLY A 151 9.91 -32.33 -8.10
C GLY A 151 8.92 -31.85 -9.16
N GLY A 152 9.31 -30.84 -9.91
CA GLY A 152 8.51 -30.23 -10.97
C GLY A 152 9.34 -29.26 -11.80
N PHE A 153 8.67 -28.44 -12.61
CA PHE A 153 9.31 -27.45 -13.47
C PHE A 153 8.60 -26.11 -13.40
N ILE A 154 9.35 -25.01 -13.47
CA ILE A 154 8.81 -23.65 -13.56
C ILE A 154 9.48 -22.92 -14.73
N ALA A 155 8.66 -22.35 -15.60
CA ALA A 155 9.08 -21.40 -16.62
C ALA A 155 8.76 -19.97 -16.22
N PHE A 156 9.64 -19.03 -16.58
CA PHE A 156 9.39 -17.59 -16.49
C PHE A 156 9.54 -16.93 -17.85
N ASP A 157 8.63 -16.00 -18.18
CA ASP A 157 8.65 -15.31 -19.46
C ASP A 157 9.86 -14.37 -19.56
N SER A 158 10.68 -14.58 -20.58
CA SER A 158 11.90 -13.78 -20.78
C SER A 158 11.66 -12.37 -21.33
N GLY A 159 10.47 -12.08 -21.87
CA GLY A 159 10.09 -10.77 -22.40
C GLY A 159 9.51 -9.83 -21.35
N THR A 160 9.22 -10.36 -20.17
CA THR A 160 8.60 -9.63 -19.07
C THR A 160 9.62 -8.71 -18.38
N PRO A 161 9.25 -7.44 -18.09
CA PRO A 161 10.07 -6.56 -17.29
C PRO A 161 10.03 -7.01 -15.83
N TRP A 162 11.06 -7.73 -15.38
CA TRP A 162 11.15 -8.29 -14.03
C TRP A 162 11.93 -7.40 -13.06
N ASP A 163 11.45 -7.33 -11.82
CA ASP A 163 12.22 -6.92 -10.65
C ASP A 163 12.62 -8.19 -9.87
N PHE A 164 13.90 -8.33 -9.56
CA PHE A 164 14.45 -9.48 -8.81
C PHE A 164 14.89 -9.10 -7.39
N THR A 165 14.70 -7.84 -7.01
CA THR A 165 15.01 -7.34 -5.68
C THR A 165 13.87 -7.68 -4.71
N THR A 166 14.08 -7.40 -3.42
CA THR A 166 13.02 -7.49 -2.40
C THR A 166 12.25 -6.17 -2.26
N ASP A 167 12.58 -5.15 -3.07
CA ASP A 167 11.95 -3.84 -3.02
C ASP A 167 10.66 -3.84 -3.83
N ALA A 168 9.74 -2.92 -3.54
CA ALA A 168 8.54 -2.75 -4.35
C ALA A 168 8.92 -2.43 -5.82
N PRO A 169 8.43 -3.21 -6.81
CA PRO A 169 8.81 -3.03 -8.20
C PRO A 169 8.21 -1.73 -8.77
N GLY A 170 8.84 -1.20 -9.82
CA GLY A 170 8.27 -0.06 -10.55
C GLY A 170 6.93 -0.40 -11.23
N PHE A 171 6.08 0.61 -11.49
CA PHE A 171 4.71 0.45 -12.02
C PHE A 171 4.55 -0.39 -13.31
N ASN A 172 5.59 -0.50 -14.14
CA ASN A 172 5.61 -1.32 -15.36
C ASN A 172 6.56 -2.52 -15.25
N VAL A 173 6.91 -2.92 -14.04
CA VAL A 173 7.83 -4.02 -13.74
C VAL A 173 7.08 -5.01 -12.85
N PHE A 174 7.18 -6.29 -13.14
CA PHE A 174 6.56 -7.35 -12.36
C PHE A 174 7.52 -7.83 -11.27
N ASP A 175 7.00 -8.01 -10.06
CA ASP A 175 7.76 -8.61 -8.98
C ASP A 175 8.01 -10.09 -9.28
N PHE A 176 9.28 -10.47 -9.42
CA PHE A 176 9.66 -11.84 -9.71
C PHE A 176 9.33 -12.77 -8.54
N ASP A 177 9.55 -12.31 -7.30
CA ASP A 177 9.37 -13.17 -6.13
C ASP A 177 7.90 -13.57 -5.96
N SER A 178 6.96 -12.68 -6.23
CA SER A 178 5.51 -12.96 -6.21
C SER A 178 5.12 -14.06 -7.18
N VAL A 179 5.58 -13.98 -8.43
CA VAL A 179 5.30 -15.01 -9.45
C VAL A 179 6.02 -16.30 -9.08
N ALA A 180 7.26 -16.23 -8.61
CA ALA A 180 7.99 -17.42 -8.19
C ALA A 180 7.31 -18.14 -7.00
N ARG A 181 6.77 -17.42 -6.01
CA ARG A 181 6.00 -18.02 -4.91
C ARG A 181 4.76 -18.72 -5.44
N HIS A 182 4.00 -18.05 -6.31
CA HIS A 182 2.80 -18.60 -6.95
C HIS A 182 3.10 -19.93 -7.67
N GLU A 183 4.10 -19.92 -8.57
CA GLU A 183 4.48 -21.12 -9.32
C GLU A 183 5.05 -22.24 -8.43
N MET A 184 5.70 -21.88 -7.32
CA MET A 184 6.23 -22.85 -6.37
C MET A 184 5.09 -23.60 -5.67
N LEU A 185 3.99 -22.92 -5.34
CA LEU A 185 2.81 -23.55 -4.74
C LEU A 185 2.21 -24.61 -5.67
N HIS A 186 2.19 -24.35 -6.98
CA HIS A 186 1.81 -25.36 -7.97
C HIS A 186 2.72 -26.59 -7.96
N VAL A 187 4.04 -26.41 -7.92
CA VAL A 187 5.00 -27.54 -7.88
C VAL A 187 4.81 -28.41 -6.63
N ILE A 188 4.38 -27.82 -5.51
CA ILE A 188 4.09 -28.54 -4.26
C ILE A 188 2.62 -28.96 -4.15
N GLY A 189 1.86 -28.96 -5.24
CA GLY A 189 0.57 -29.63 -5.38
C GLY A 189 -0.69 -28.77 -5.21
N PHE A 190 -0.54 -27.44 -5.19
CA PHE A 190 -1.68 -26.55 -5.32
C PHE A 190 -2.17 -26.52 -6.77
N GLY A 191 -3.38 -26.98 -7.08
CA GLY A 191 -3.82 -27.09 -8.48
C GLY A 191 -2.92 -28.02 -9.31
N LEU A 192 -3.16 -28.15 -10.62
CA LEU A 192 -2.50 -29.11 -11.54
C LEU A 192 -3.09 -30.54 -11.58
N GLY A 193 -4.30 -30.74 -11.06
CA GLY A 193 -5.04 -31.99 -11.27
C GLY A 193 -4.64 -33.15 -10.37
N ASP A 194 -4.02 -32.86 -9.22
CA ASP A 194 -3.78 -33.86 -8.19
C ASP A 194 -5.08 -34.19 -7.46
N TYR A 195 -5.36 -35.49 -7.29
CA TYR A 195 -6.59 -35.94 -6.66
C TYR A 195 -6.76 -35.40 -5.23
N ALA A 196 -5.68 -35.25 -4.45
CA ALA A 196 -5.74 -34.76 -3.08
C ALA A 196 -6.30 -33.33 -3.01
N PHE A 197 -6.03 -32.51 -4.04
CA PHE A 197 -6.56 -31.17 -4.21
C PHE A 197 -7.95 -31.19 -4.85
N ASP A 198 -8.10 -31.80 -6.02
CA ASP A 198 -9.31 -31.77 -6.84
C ASP A 198 -10.55 -32.34 -6.14
N ARG A 199 -10.37 -33.27 -5.20
CA ARG A 199 -11.48 -33.83 -4.41
C ARG A 199 -12.25 -32.78 -3.60
N TYR A 200 -11.62 -31.63 -3.33
CA TYR A 200 -12.24 -30.53 -2.61
C TYR A 200 -12.91 -29.52 -3.54
N ILE A 201 -12.74 -29.64 -4.86
CA ILE A 201 -13.40 -28.76 -5.82
C ILE A 201 -14.82 -29.28 -6.08
N VAL A 202 -15.80 -28.54 -5.57
CA VAL A 202 -17.22 -28.88 -5.67
C VAL A 202 -17.98 -27.65 -6.16
N ASN A 203 -18.64 -27.78 -7.32
CA ASN A 203 -19.45 -26.71 -7.93
C ASN A 203 -18.70 -25.37 -8.12
N GLY A 204 -17.43 -25.41 -8.51
CA GLY A 204 -16.62 -24.21 -8.75
C GLY A 204 -16.09 -23.54 -7.47
N ALA A 205 -16.08 -24.24 -6.34
CA ALA A 205 -15.48 -23.76 -5.10
C ALA A 205 -14.65 -24.87 -4.43
N PHE A 206 -13.56 -24.48 -3.77
CA PHE A 206 -12.74 -25.36 -2.96
C PHE A 206 -13.31 -25.47 -1.54
N THR A 207 -13.47 -26.71 -1.08
CA THR A 207 -14.20 -27.07 0.14
C THR A 207 -13.32 -27.74 1.20
N GLY A 208 -12.00 -27.59 1.09
CA GLY A 208 -11.05 -28.07 2.08
C GLY A 208 -11.33 -27.47 3.46
N PRO A 209 -11.37 -28.27 4.53
CA PRO A 209 -11.79 -27.79 5.85
C PRO A 209 -10.89 -26.69 6.43
N ASN A 210 -9.57 -26.74 6.21
CA ASN A 210 -8.64 -25.72 6.68
C ASN A 210 -8.81 -24.43 5.85
N ALA A 211 -8.90 -24.53 4.52
CA ALA A 211 -9.13 -23.40 3.64
C ALA A 211 -10.49 -22.72 3.93
N VAL A 212 -11.54 -23.52 4.16
CA VAL A 212 -12.86 -23.04 4.57
C VAL A 212 -12.79 -22.34 5.94
N ALA A 213 -12.02 -22.87 6.89
CA ALA A 213 -11.83 -22.22 8.18
C ALA A 213 -11.07 -20.91 8.05
N ALA A 214 -10.04 -20.85 7.21
CA ALA A 214 -9.23 -19.65 6.97
C ALA A 214 -10.00 -18.55 6.21
N TYR A 215 -10.84 -18.92 5.24
CA TYR A 215 -11.63 -17.97 4.43
C TYR A 215 -13.02 -17.65 5.02
N GLY A 216 -13.51 -18.51 5.91
CA GLY A 216 -14.85 -18.42 6.53
C GLY A 216 -15.98 -19.10 5.73
N GLN A 217 -15.70 -19.56 4.51
CA GLN A 217 -16.65 -20.25 3.62
C GLN A 217 -15.90 -21.07 2.55
N ALA A 218 -16.63 -21.81 1.71
CA ALA A 218 -16.04 -22.44 0.52
C ALA A 218 -15.38 -21.38 -0.37
N VAL A 219 -14.14 -21.62 -0.79
CA VAL A 219 -13.30 -20.66 -1.49
C VAL A 219 -13.66 -20.68 -2.98
N PRO A 220 -14.12 -19.57 -3.59
CA PRO A 220 -14.43 -19.57 -5.02
C PRO A 220 -13.20 -19.88 -5.88
N MET A 221 -13.34 -20.81 -6.83
CA MET A 221 -12.33 -21.10 -7.85
C MET A 221 -12.51 -20.18 -9.07
N ALA A 222 -11.44 -19.97 -9.83
CA ALA A 222 -11.51 -19.26 -11.09
C ALA A 222 -12.43 -19.98 -12.10
N ALA A 223 -13.18 -19.21 -12.90
CA ALA A 223 -14.18 -19.78 -13.79
C ALA A 223 -13.52 -20.57 -14.93
N GLY A 224 -13.77 -21.88 -14.98
CA GLY A 224 -13.19 -22.78 -15.98
C GLY A 224 -11.74 -23.17 -15.69
N ASP A 225 -11.27 -22.93 -14.46
CA ASP A 225 -9.91 -23.14 -14.02
C ASP A 225 -9.89 -23.67 -12.59
N ASP A 226 -9.49 -24.93 -12.47
CA ASP A 226 -9.44 -25.68 -11.21
C ASP A 226 -8.08 -25.50 -10.49
N GLY A 227 -7.17 -24.68 -11.04
CA GLY A 227 -5.84 -24.43 -10.50
C GLY A 227 -5.72 -23.16 -9.65
N HIS A 228 -6.72 -22.28 -9.68
CA HIS A 228 -6.60 -20.94 -9.09
C HIS A 228 -7.84 -20.52 -8.31
N TRP A 229 -7.62 -19.66 -7.31
CA TRP A 229 -8.67 -18.90 -6.68
C TRP A 229 -9.31 -17.91 -7.66
N ALA A 230 -10.59 -17.59 -7.46
CA ALA A 230 -11.23 -16.51 -8.21
C ALA A 230 -10.52 -15.17 -7.96
N SER A 231 -10.49 -14.29 -8.95
CA SER A 231 -9.72 -13.02 -8.91
C SER A 231 -10.04 -12.06 -7.75
N GLY A 232 -11.18 -12.24 -7.07
CA GLY A 232 -11.59 -11.44 -5.91
C GLY A 232 -11.34 -12.09 -4.55
N VAL A 233 -10.63 -13.23 -4.48
CA VAL A 233 -10.36 -13.92 -3.21
C VAL A 233 -9.27 -13.19 -2.42
N THR A 234 -9.63 -12.74 -1.22
CA THR A 234 -8.75 -12.02 -0.29
C THR A 234 -8.79 -12.64 1.11
N VAL A 235 -7.72 -12.45 1.88
CA VAL A 235 -7.63 -12.82 3.30
C VAL A 235 -7.14 -11.60 4.07
N GLY A 236 -8.01 -11.02 4.89
CA GLY A 236 -7.79 -9.66 5.39
C GLY A 236 -7.67 -8.68 4.22
N ASP A 237 -6.61 -7.87 4.21
CA ASP A 237 -6.35 -6.88 3.17
C ASP A 237 -5.48 -7.40 2.02
N GLN A 238 -5.07 -8.68 2.05
CA GLN A 238 -4.20 -9.27 1.04
C GLN A 238 -5.01 -10.10 0.03
N VAL A 239 -4.79 -9.85 -1.26
CA VAL A 239 -5.25 -10.75 -2.32
C VAL A 239 -4.45 -12.05 -2.23
N ALA A 240 -5.14 -13.19 -2.22
CA ALA A 240 -4.51 -14.50 -2.12
C ALA A 240 -3.51 -14.73 -3.27
N ILE A 241 -2.38 -15.38 -3.00
CA ILE A 241 -1.33 -15.49 -4.00
C ILE A 241 -1.76 -16.32 -5.19
N MET A 242 -2.62 -17.33 -4.97
CA MET A 242 -3.09 -18.26 -5.99
C MET A 242 -4.27 -17.74 -6.83
N VAL A 243 -4.53 -16.44 -6.88
CA VAL A 243 -5.37 -15.86 -7.95
C VAL A 243 -4.57 -15.78 -9.26
N PRO A 244 -5.18 -15.92 -10.45
CA PRO A 244 -4.46 -16.16 -11.71
C PRO A 244 -3.83 -14.89 -12.33
N SER A 245 -3.79 -13.77 -11.60
CA SER A 245 -3.24 -12.52 -12.12
C SER A 245 -2.59 -11.66 -11.05
N ILE A 246 -1.50 -11.01 -11.46
CA ILE A 246 -0.80 -9.99 -10.68
C ILE A 246 -0.54 -8.77 -11.59
N PRO A 247 -0.94 -7.56 -11.18
CA PRO A 247 -0.55 -6.34 -11.89
C PRO A 247 0.95 -6.05 -11.77
N ALA A 248 1.54 -5.37 -12.75
CA ALA A 248 2.87 -4.78 -12.58
C ALA A 248 2.86 -3.76 -11.43
N GLY A 249 4.00 -3.57 -10.77
CA GLY A 249 4.13 -2.69 -9.61
C GLY A 249 3.63 -3.28 -8.28
N VAL A 250 3.16 -4.52 -8.25
CA VAL A 250 2.58 -5.16 -7.06
C VAL A 250 3.47 -6.28 -6.54
N ILE A 251 3.69 -6.32 -5.22
CA ILE A 251 4.20 -7.49 -4.50
C ILE A 251 3.02 -8.24 -3.90
N ARG A 252 3.06 -9.58 -3.95
CA ARG A 252 2.11 -10.47 -3.30
C ARG A 252 2.86 -11.54 -2.51
N GLN A 253 2.40 -11.74 -1.28
CA GLN A 253 2.91 -12.76 -0.35
C GLN A 253 1.95 -13.95 -0.30
N ILE A 254 2.44 -15.10 0.15
CA ILE A 254 1.60 -16.28 0.38
C ILE A 254 0.69 -15.99 1.57
N THR A 255 -0.63 -16.14 1.39
CA THR A 255 -1.60 -15.84 2.44
C THR A 255 -1.84 -17.05 3.34
N PRO A 256 -2.42 -16.85 4.55
CA PRO A 256 -2.85 -17.97 5.39
C PRO A 256 -3.80 -18.95 4.69
N LEU A 257 -4.63 -18.46 3.76
CA LEU A 257 -5.53 -19.31 2.96
C LEU A 257 -4.76 -20.23 2.03
N ASP A 258 -3.72 -19.73 1.38
CA ASP A 258 -2.90 -20.51 0.45
C ASP A 258 -2.20 -21.67 1.21
N TYR A 259 -1.65 -21.39 2.40
CA TYR A 259 -1.10 -22.43 3.28
C TYR A 259 -2.17 -23.36 3.85
N ALA A 260 -3.37 -22.86 4.16
CA ALA A 260 -4.46 -23.70 4.64
C ALA A 260 -4.91 -24.71 3.57
N ALA A 261 -4.93 -24.32 2.29
CA ALA A 261 -5.19 -25.24 1.20
C ALA A 261 -4.10 -26.31 1.04
N LEU A 262 -2.83 -25.96 1.29
CA LEU A 262 -1.76 -26.96 1.37
C LEU A 262 -1.96 -27.94 2.54
N ALA A 263 -2.46 -27.45 3.67
CA ALA A 263 -2.78 -28.30 4.82
C ALA A 263 -3.93 -29.27 4.52
N ASP A 264 -4.92 -28.85 3.72
CA ASP A 264 -6.01 -29.72 3.28
C ASP A 264 -5.56 -30.89 2.40
N ILE A 265 -4.45 -30.73 1.69
CA ILE A 265 -3.85 -31.76 0.84
C ILE A 265 -2.71 -32.51 1.51
N GLY A 266 -2.55 -32.37 2.83
CA GLY A 266 -1.70 -33.23 3.67
C GLY A 266 -0.43 -32.59 4.21
N TRP A 267 0.01 -31.43 3.69
CA TRP A 267 1.19 -30.74 4.21
C TRP A 267 0.98 -30.32 5.67
N GLN A 268 1.97 -30.60 6.52
CA GLN A 268 2.10 -29.94 7.82
C GLN A 268 2.77 -28.58 7.61
N VAL A 269 1.97 -27.53 7.61
CA VAL A 269 2.44 -26.16 7.45
C VAL A 269 2.69 -25.51 8.82
N SER A 270 3.79 -24.78 8.96
CA SER A 270 3.94 -23.86 10.10
C SER A 270 2.87 -22.77 9.99
N GLU A 271 2.20 -22.39 11.08
CA GLU A 271 1.41 -21.16 11.04
C GLU A 271 2.30 -20.00 10.60
N PRO A 272 1.86 -19.12 9.66
CA PRO A 272 2.58 -17.88 9.42
C PRO A 272 2.67 -17.14 10.75
N VAL A 273 3.84 -16.63 11.11
CA VAL A 273 4.03 -15.81 12.32
C VAL A 273 3.04 -14.63 12.30
N SER A 274 1.92 -14.83 12.99
CA SER A 274 1.07 -13.74 13.44
C SER A 274 1.88 -12.91 14.44
N PRO A 275 1.73 -11.56 14.51
CA PRO A 275 2.14 -10.84 15.72
C PRO A 275 1.50 -11.54 16.92
N PRO A 276 2.18 -11.64 18.07
CA PRO A 276 1.78 -12.53 19.14
C PRO A 276 0.32 -12.26 19.53
N PRO A 277 -0.51 -13.29 19.78
CA PRO A 277 -1.83 -13.08 20.31
C PRO A 277 -1.68 -12.29 21.61
N VAL A 278 -2.48 -11.23 21.76
CA VAL A 278 -2.62 -10.56 23.06
C VAL A 278 -3.02 -11.63 24.06
N VAL A 279 -2.09 -11.95 24.98
CA VAL A 279 -2.38 -12.79 26.13
C VAL A 279 -3.41 -12.04 26.96
N VAL A 280 -4.68 -12.37 26.78
CA VAL A 280 -5.72 -11.96 27.71
C VAL A 280 -5.49 -12.76 29.00
N VAL A 281 -4.76 -12.15 29.93
CA VAL A 281 -4.72 -12.62 31.31
C VAL A 281 -6.13 -12.46 31.89
N PRO A 282 -6.79 -13.51 32.38
CA PRO A 282 -8.08 -13.35 33.03
C PRO A 282 -7.92 -12.48 34.28
N PRO A 283 -8.77 -11.48 34.50
CA PRO A 283 -8.64 -10.60 35.66
C PRO A 283 -8.87 -11.39 36.96
N PRO A 284 -8.17 -11.05 38.06
CA PRO A 284 -8.42 -11.67 39.36
C PRO A 284 -9.85 -11.34 39.83
N PRO A 285 -10.48 -12.22 40.64
CA PRO A 285 -11.86 -12.03 41.08
C PRO A 285 -11.98 -10.75 41.93
N PRO A 286 -13.05 -9.96 41.74
CA PRO A 286 -13.19 -8.66 42.40
C PRO A 286 -13.51 -8.80 43.89
N PRO A 287 -13.04 -7.86 44.75
CA PRO A 287 -13.46 -7.78 46.15
C PRO A 287 -14.93 -7.32 46.25
N PRO A 288 -15.63 -7.62 47.37
CA PRO A 288 -17.04 -7.32 47.52
C PRO A 288 -17.32 -5.80 47.53
N PRO A 289 -18.47 -5.35 46.98
CA PRO A 289 -18.72 -3.94 46.72
C PRO A 289 -19.06 -3.14 47.98
N PRO A 290 -18.70 -1.84 48.05
CA PRO A 290 -19.19 -0.91 49.06
C PRO A 290 -20.66 -0.47 48.77
N PRO A 291 -21.35 0.16 49.74
CA PRO A 291 -22.76 0.52 49.59
C PRO A 291 -22.98 1.62 48.53
N PRO A 292 -24.17 1.68 47.90
CA PRO A 292 -24.40 2.54 46.76
C PRO A 292 -24.45 4.03 47.14
N ALA A 293 -23.74 4.85 46.36
CA ALA A 293 -23.86 6.30 46.37
C ALA A 293 -25.15 6.75 45.63
N PRO A 294 -25.65 7.98 45.87
CA PRO A 294 -26.85 8.50 45.21
C PRO A 294 -26.68 8.55 43.69
N PRO A 295 -27.78 8.42 42.90
CA PRO A 295 -27.69 8.35 41.46
C PRO A 295 -27.15 9.66 40.88
N VAL A 296 -25.94 9.60 40.33
CA VAL A 296 -25.45 10.57 39.35
C VAL A 296 -26.18 10.24 38.05
N VAL A 297 -26.92 11.22 37.53
CA VAL A 297 -27.49 11.14 36.19
C VAL A 297 -26.32 10.93 35.22
N PRO A 298 -26.26 9.83 34.46
CA PRO A 298 -25.20 9.66 33.48
C PRO A 298 -25.30 10.83 32.49
N PRO A 299 -24.18 11.48 32.10
CA PRO A 299 -24.21 12.28 30.89
C PRO A 299 -24.67 11.37 29.74
N PRO A 300 -25.43 11.89 28.76
CA PRO A 300 -25.86 11.09 27.61
C PRO A 300 -24.63 10.43 26.98
N PRO A 301 -24.77 9.24 26.37
CA PRO A 301 -23.66 8.64 25.64
C PRO A 301 -23.14 9.65 24.62
N ALA A 302 -21.86 10.02 24.70
CA ALA A 302 -21.23 10.81 23.65
C ALA A 302 -21.36 10.00 22.36
N THR A 303 -22.09 10.54 21.39
CA THR A 303 -22.15 10.03 20.04
C THR A 303 -20.77 10.20 19.43
N VAL A 304 -20.00 9.11 19.34
CA VAL A 304 -18.65 9.06 18.74
C VAL A 304 -18.64 9.53 17.27
N ASN A 305 -19.82 9.71 16.64
CA ASN A 305 -20.00 10.08 15.24
C ASN A 305 -20.15 11.59 14.96
N ALA A 306 -19.79 12.52 15.87
CA ALA A 306 -19.99 13.96 15.64
C ALA A 306 -18.70 14.81 15.59
N VAL A 307 -17.52 14.18 15.66
CA VAL A 307 -16.24 14.90 15.68
C VAL A 307 -15.82 15.28 14.26
N VAL A 308 -15.46 16.54 14.06
CA VAL A 308 -14.93 17.05 12.77
C VAL A 308 -13.55 16.42 12.49
N ARG A 309 -13.39 15.90 11.27
CA ARG A 309 -12.15 15.31 10.75
C ARG A 309 -11.59 16.10 9.57
N PHE A 310 -12.43 16.45 8.61
CA PHE A 310 -12.02 17.24 7.45
C PHE A 310 -13.13 18.18 7.00
N ALA A 311 -12.84 19.05 6.06
CA ALA A 311 -13.77 20.04 5.55
C ALA A 311 -13.92 19.96 4.02
N VAL A 312 -15.15 20.16 3.57
CA VAL A 312 -15.50 20.17 2.14
C VAL A 312 -16.09 21.53 1.79
N GLY A 313 -15.39 22.27 0.94
CA GLY A 313 -15.82 23.56 0.41
C GLY A 313 -16.47 23.43 -0.96
N SER A 314 -17.55 24.15 -1.19
CA SER A 314 -18.18 24.21 -2.52
C SER A 314 -17.23 24.83 -3.55
N GLY A 315 -17.22 24.28 -4.76
CA GLY A 315 -16.62 24.93 -5.92
C GLY A 315 -17.36 26.20 -6.35
N GLU A 316 -16.97 26.73 -7.51
CA GLU A 316 -17.53 27.96 -8.07
C GLU A 316 -18.96 27.80 -8.61
N GLY A 317 -19.76 28.87 -8.55
CA GLY A 317 -21.08 28.94 -9.19
C GLY A 317 -22.29 28.70 -8.27
N VAL A 318 -22.05 28.38 -7.00
CA VAL A 318 -23.06 28.34 -5.93
C VAL A 318 -22.61 29.21 -4.76
N ALA A 319 -23.51 29.48 -3.80
CA ALA A 319 -23.12 30.17 -2.57
C ALA A 319 -21.94 29.45 -1.92
N SER A 320 -20.89 30.20 -1.58
CA SER A 320 -19.67 29.73 -0.92
C SER A 320 -20.03 29.06 0.41
N THR A 321 -20.17 27.74 0.38
CA THR A 321 -20.58 26.91 1.52
C THR A 321 -19.45 25.96 1.89
N VAL A 322 -19.33 25.65 3.18
CA VAL A 322 -18.42 24.64 3.71
C VAL A 322 -19.21 23.67 4.59
N SER A 323 -18.85 22.39 4.51
CA SER A 323 -19.30 21.33 5.39
C SER A 323 -18.12 20.84 6.22
N ALA A 324 -18.24 20.88 7.55
CA ALA A 324 -17.33 20.18 8.44
C ALA A 324 -17.81 18.73 8.56
N VAL A 325 -16.92 17.75 8.42
CA VAL A 325 -17.31 16.36 8.14
C VAL A 325 -16.67 15.40 9.14
N ASN A 326 -17.42 14.41 9.58
CA ASN A 326 -16.93 13.36 10.48
C ASN A 326 -16.21 12.23 9.73
N SER A 327 -15.71 11.23 10.48
CA SER A 327 -15.01 10.06 9.93
C SER A 327 -15.85 9.18 8.99
N ASN A 328 -17.18 9.27 9.07
CA ASN A 328 -18.10 8.50 8.23
C ASN A 328 -18.48 9.25 6.94
N GLY A 329 -17.94 10.45 6.72
CA GLY A 329 -18.30 11.29 5.58
C GLY A 329 -19.61 12.07 5.76
N GLU A 330 -20.16 12.15 6.97
CA GLU A 330 -21.39 12.89 7.24
C GLU A 330 -21.08 14.32 7.73
N PRO A 331 -21.80 15.36 7.24
CA PRO A 331 -21.63 16.71 7.74
C PRO A 331 -22.04 16.83 9.22
N VAL A 332 -21.13 17.33 10.06
CA VAL A 332 -21.39 17.72 11.45
C VAL A 332 -22.14 19.05 11.48
N TRP A 333 -21.65 20.02 10.72
CA TRP A 333 -22.28 21.32 10.54
C TRP A 333 -21.89 21.92 9.18
N THR A 334 -22.67 22.91 8.74
CA THR A 334 -22.40 23.66 7.51
C THR A 334 -22.43 25.16 7.77
N LEU A 335 -21.70 25.92 6.95
CA LEU A 335 -21.59 27.37 7.07
C LEU A 335 -21.46 28.03 5.69
N THR A 336 -21.94 29.27 5.56
CA THR A 336 -21.70 30.15 4.41
C THR A 336 -20.75 31.28 4.83
N PRO A 337 -19.43 31.05 4.88
CA PRO A 337 -18.49 31.95 5.55
C PRO A 337 -18.27 33.28 4.84
N PHE A 338 -18.70 33.43 3.58
CA PHE A 338 -18.41 34.61 2.77
C PHE A 338 -19.66 35.25 2.16
N GLY A 339 -20.83 35.08 2.80
CA GLY A 339 -22.10 35.65 2.35
C GLY A 339 -22.47 35.20 0.94
N ASP A 340 -22.83 36.14 0.07
CA ASP A 340 -23.31 35.88 -1.29
C ASP A 340 -22.19 35.60 -2.32
N SER A 341 -20.94 35.42 -1.86
CA SER A 341 -19.84 35.04 -2.75
C SER A 341 -20.13 33.70 -3.43
N THR A 342 -19.79 33.60 -4.72
CA THR A 342 -19.92 32.37 -5.51
C THR A 342 -18.59 31.88 -6.07
N GLY A 343 -17.48 32.41 -5.57
CA GLY A 343 -16.12 32.03 -5.99
C GLY A 343 -15.67 30.66 -5.46
N GLY A 344 -16.52 29.99 -4.68
CA GLY A 344 -16.17 28.75 -3.96
C GLY A 344 -15.43 29.02 -2.64
N VAL A 345 -15.12 27.94 -1.93
CA VAL A 345 -14.44 27.96 -0.62
C VAL A 345 -13.26 27.01 -0.67
N ARG A 346 -12.03 27.52 -0.46
CA ARG A 346 -10.85 26.66 -0.26
C ARG A 346 -10.78 26.31 1.22
N THR A 347 -10.52 25.04 1.54
CA THR A 347 -10.60 24.52 2.91
C THR A 347 -9.27 23.92 3.36
N ALA A 348 -9.05 23.89 4.67
CA ALA A 348 -8.04 23.09 5.37
C ALA A 348 -8.55 22.79 6.78
N SER A 349 -8.08 21.72 7.43
CA SER A 349 -8.54 21.33 8.77
C SER A 349 -7.38 21.01 9.73
N GLY A 350 -7.38 21.61 10.93
CA GLY A 350 -6.35 21.41 11.97
C GLY A 350 -6.79 21.96 13.33
N ASP A 351 -6.27 21.41 14.42
CA ASP A 351 -6.67 21.78 15.80
C ASP A 351 -5.88 23.01 16.29
N PHE A 352 -6.43 24.21 16.12
CA PHE A 352 -5.78 25.48 16.49
C PHE A 352 -6.00 25.85 17.96
N ASP A 353 -7.12 25.45 18.56
CA ASP A 353 -7.45 25.76 19.96
C ASP A 353 -7.13 24.65 20.97
N LYS A 354 -6.55 23.54 20.49
CA LYS A 354 -6.05 22.38 21.26
C LYS A 354 -7.16 21.70 22.07
N ASP A 355 -8.38 21.67 21.54
CA ASP A 355 -9.51 20.99 22.14
C ASP A 355 -9.64 19.51 21.72
N GLY A 356 -8.79 19.06 20.80
CA GLY A 356 -8.76 17.69 20.28
C GLY A 356 -9.71 17.45 19.10
N VAL A 357 -10.43 18.48 18.65
CA VAL A 357 -11.27 18.48 17.46
C VAL A 357 -10.63 19.37 16.40
N LYS A 358 -10.67 18.96 15.13
CA LYS A 358 -10.10 19.78 14.07
C LYS A 358 -10.96 21.00 13.77
N ASP A 359 -10.33 22.16 13.75
CA ASP A 359 -10.94 23.41 13.33
C ASP A 359 -10.90 23.55 11.81
N VAL A 360 -11.86 24.30 11.28
CA VAL A 360 -12.05 24.46 9.84
C VAL A 360 -11.54 25.83 9.40
N VAL A 361 -10.52 25.80 8.56
CA VAL A 361 -9.99 26.97 7.86
C VAL A 361 -10.71 27.13 6.52
N VAL A 362 -11.15 28.34 6.22
CA VAL A 362 -11.79 28.68 4.94
C VAL A 362 -11.16 29.90 4.31
N GLY A 363 -10.98 29.84 2.99
CA GLY A 363 -10.48 30.93 2.16
C GLY A 363 -11.43 31.27 1.01
N THR A 364 -11.59 32.56 0.71
CA THR A 364 -12.37 33.03 -0.44
C THR A 364 -11.74 32.58 -1.76
N GLY A 365 -12.56 32.10 -2.69
CA GLY A 365 -12.16 31.97 -4.09
C GLY A 365 -12.14 33.29 -4.88
N PRO A 366 -11.89 33.22 -6.20
CA PRO A 366 -11.85 34.39 -7.08
C PRO A 366 -13.16 35.20 -7.10
N GLY A 367 -13.06 36.49 -7.40
CA GLY A 367 -14.18 37.40 -7.64
C GLY A 367 -14.54 38.33 -6.48
N VAL A 368 -14.00 38.09 -5.28
CA VAL A 368 -14.16 38.96 -4.10
C VAL A 368 -12.80 39.26 -3.46
N PRO A 369 -12.66 40.33 -2.66
CA PRO A 369 -11.44 40.57 -1.89
C PRO A 369 -11.09 39.38 -1.02
N THR A 370 -9.79 39.07 -0.93
CA THR A 370 -9.34 37.88 -0.20
C THR A 370 -9.65 37.95 1.29
N GLN A 371 -10.22 36.86 1.82
CA GLN A 371 -10.44 36.67 3.25
C GLN A 371 -10.18 35.20 3.63
N VAL A 372 -9.49 35.01 4.75
CA VAL A 372 -9.33 33.72 5.42
C VAL A 372 -9.96 33.80 6.81
N ARG A 373 -10.69 32.75 7.22
CA ARG A 373 -11.34 32.63 8.53
C ARG A 373 -11.07 31.22 9.08
N ILE A 374 -10.99 31.10 10.40
CA ILE A 374 -10.89 29.81 11.11
C ILE A 374 -12.07 29.71 12.06
N PHE A 375 -12.77 28.57 12.04
CA PHE A 375 -13.88 28.28 12.92
C PHE A 375 -13.60 27.02 13.73
N SER A 376 -13.86 27.09 15.03
CA SER A 376 -13.72 25.95 15.95
C SER A 376 -14.53 24.76 15.45
N GLY A 377 -13.92 23.59 15.38
CA GLY A 377 -14.56 22.35 14.95
C GLY A 377 -15.70 21.94 15.87
N GLU A 378 -15.48 22.10 17.18
CA GLU A 378 -16.43 21.74 18.24
C GLU A 378 -17.55 22.77 18.39
N THR A 379 -17.23 24.06 18.38
CA THR A 379 -18.18 25.12 18.76
C THR A 379 -18.70 25.97 17.61
N GLN A 380 -18.14 25.83 16.41
CA GLN A 380 -18.39 26.68 15.24
C GLN A 380 -18.04 28.17 15.44
N LYS A 381 -17.40 28.52 16.56
CA LYS A 381 -17.02 29.91 16.86
C LYS A 381 -15.84 30.33 15.99
N GLU A 382 -15.88 31.55 15.45
CA GLU A 382 -14.71 32.11 14.77
C GLU A 382 -13.54 32.29 15.76
N LEU A 383 -12.41 31.69 15.42
CA LEU A 383 -11.15 31.79 16.14
C LEU A 383 -10.26 32.90 15.56
N PHE A 384 -10.30 33.07 14.24
CA PHE A 384 -9.41 33.99 13.52
C PHE A 384 -10.03 34.49 12.21
N SER A 385 -9.68 35.71 11.80
CA SER A 385 -9.96 36.25 10.46
C SER A 385 -8.89 37.22 10.00
N ILE A 386 -8.50 37.11 8.72
CA ILE A 386 -7.52 38.00 8.08
C ILE A 386 -7.87 38.26 6.61
N SER A 387 -7.53 39.44 6.11
CA SER A 387 -7.39 39.73 4.68
C SER A 387 -5.92 39.63 4.31
N PRO A 388 -5.46 38.52 3.71
CA PRO A 388 -4.03 38.21 3.58
C PRO A 388 -3.33 39.00 2.46
N PHE A 389 -4.06 39.66 1.57
CA PHE A 389 -3.48 40.45 0.48
C PHE A 389 -4.18 41.81 0.36
N GLU A 390 -3.65 42.68 -0.49
CA GLU A 390 -4.22 44.00 -0.73
C GLU A 390 -5.68 43.94 -1.17
N ALA A 391 -6.50 44.90 -0.73
CA ALA A 391 -7.95 44.89 -0.96
C ALA A 391 -8.37 44.85 -2.44
N ALA A 392 -7.49 45.29 -3.35
CA ALA A 392 -7.72 45.24 -4.79
C ALA A 392 -7.48 43.86 -5.41
N PHE A 393 -6.81 42.94 -4.68
CA PHE A 393 -6.58 41.59 -5.15
C PHE A 393 -7.83 40.72 -4.90
N THR A 394 -8.43 40.27 -5.99
CA THR A 394 -9.65 39.44 -5.99
C THR A 394 -9.42 38.08 -6.63
N GLY A 395 -8.17 37.64 -6.70
CA GLY A 395 -7.78 36.36 -7.31
C GLY A 395 -8.13 35.12 -6.49
N GLY A 396 -8.55 35.30 -5.24
CA GLY A 396 -8.78 34.20 -4.29
C GLY A 396 -7.49 33.71 -3.62
N VAL A 397 -7.66 32.75 -2.71
CA VAL A 397 -6.55 32.14 -1.93
C VAL A 397 -6.72 30.63 -1.81
N TYR A 398 -5.61 29.93 -1.58
CA TYR A 398 -5.61 28.61 -0.96
C TYR A 398 -5.14 28.71 0.49
N VAL A 399 -5.54 27.72 1.27
CA VAL A 399 -5.17 27.54 2.66
C VAL A 399 -4.68 26.11 2.84
N THR A 400 -3.66 25.95 3.67
CA THR A 400 -3.06 24.67 4.05
C THR A 400 -2.65 24.79 5.52
N VAL A 401 -2.66 23.67 6.25
CA VAL A 401 -2.23 23.64 7.65
C VAL A 401 -1.26 22.50 7.91
N GLY A 402 -0.39 22.64 8.92
CA GLY A 402 0.48 21.58 9.42
C GLY A 402 1.48 22.13 10.45
N ASP A 403 1.93 21.30 11.38
CA ASP A 403 2.83 21.69 12.48
C ASP A 403 4.26 21.87 11.95
N ILE A 404 4.62 23.08 11.56
CA ILE A 404 5.93 23.45 10.99
C ILE A 404 6.92 23.71 12.13
N ASN A 405 6.47 24.30 13.24
CA ASN A 405 7.34 24.74 14.32
C ASN A 405 7.56 23.65 15.41
N GLY A 406 6.82 22.54 15.36
CA GLY A 406 6.93 21.37 16.25
C GLY A 406 6.30 21.57 17.64
N ASP A 407 5.37 22.52 17.79
CA ASP A 407 4.74 22.86 19.08
C ASP A 407 3.40 22.14 19.34
N GLY A 408 2.94 21.34 18.37
CA GLY A 408 1.67 20.62 18.41
C GLY A 408 0.44 21.47 18.12
N VAL A 409 0.57 22.73 17.71
CA VAL A 409 -0.47 23.51 17.01
C VAL A 409 -0.06 23.62 15.54
N PRO A 410 -0.96 23.35 14.58
CA PRO A 410 -0.60 23.49 13.17
C PRO A 410 -0.46 24.96 12.76
N GLU A 411 0.58 25.28 11.98
CA GLU A 411 0.71 26.56 11.29
C GLU A 411 -0.31 26.71 10.16
N LEU A 412 -0.68 27.95 9.87
CA LEU A 412 -1.51 28.31 8.72
C LEU A 412 -0.64 28.83 7.57
N VAL A 413 -0.74 28.20 6.40
CA VAL A 413 -0.11 28.66 5.16
C VAL A 413 -1.19 29.23 4.23
N ILE A 414 -1.01 30.46 3.77
CA ILE A 414 -1.89 31.15 2.83
C ILE A 414 -1.13 31.46 1.55
N THR A 415 -1.66 31.02 0.41
CA THR A 415 -1.13 31.32 -0.92
C THR A 415 -2.18 32.02 -1.78
N PRO A 416 -1.80 32.93 -2.69
CA PRO A 416 -2.77 33.53 -3.60
C PRO A 416 -3.09 32.57 -4.76
N ASP A 417 -4.31 32.66 -5.30
CA ASP A 417 -4.75 31.89 -6.46
C ASP A 417 -4.58 32.71 -7.77
N GLU A 418 -5.64 32.98 -8.52
CA GLU A 418 -5.56 33.50 -9.89
C GLU A 418 -4.96 34.91 -9.95
N GLY A 419 -3.97 35.12 -10.82
CA GLY A 419 -3.29 36.42 -10.96
C GLY A 419 -2.31 36.76 -9.82
N GLY A 420 -2.21 35.92 -8.79
CA GLY A 420 -1.26 36.07 -7.69
C GLY A 420 0.13 35.53 -8.00
N GLY A 421 1.17 36.05 -7.34
CA GLY A 421 2.53 35.50 -7.43
C GLY A 421 2.67 34.12 -6.77
N PRO A 422 3.78 33.39 -6.95
CA PRO A 422 4.02 32.10 -6.27
C PRO A 422 4.39 32.28 -4.80
N ARG A 423 3.60 33.05 -4.06
CA ARG A 423 3.87 33.50 -2.70
C ARG A 423 3.29 32.53 -1.68
N ALA A 424 4.04 32.24 -0.62
CA ALA A 424 3.59 31.54 0.56
C ALA A 424 3.75 32.46 1.78
N ARG A 425 2.66 32.69 2.51
CA ARG A 425 2.66 33.39 3.79
C ARG A 425 2.37 32.36 4.88
N VAL A 426 3.27 32.20 5.83
CA VAL A 426 3.21 31.20 6.91
C VAL A 426 2.94 31.93 8.21
N PHE A 427 1.89 31.53 8.92
CA PHE A 427 1.46 32.10 10.19
C PHE A 427 1.50 31.04 11.27
N ASP A 428 2.04 31.41 12.42
CA ASP A 428 2.04 30.61 13.65
C ASP A 428 0.61 30.23 14.05
N GLY A 429 0.36 28.96 14.33
CA GLY A 429 -0.98 28.47 14.65
C GLY A 429 -1.52 29.00 15.97
N ALA A 430 -0.66 29.10 16.99
CA ALA A 430 -1.04 29.48 18.34
C ALA A 430 -1.28 31.00 18.50
N THR A 431 -0.52 31.81 17.77
CA THR A 431 -0.50 33.28 17.92
C THR A 431 -0.99 34.04 16.70
N PHE A 432 -1.12 33.37 15.55
CA PHE A 432 -1.45 33.95 14.25
C PHE A 432 -0.47 35.04 13.77
N ASN A 433 0.73 35.07 14.33
CA ASN A 433 1.80 35.96 13.87
C ASN A 433 2.42 35.42 12.59
N LEU A 434 2.82 36.32 11.68
CA LEU A 434 3.53 35.94 10.47
C LEU A 434 4.92 35.41 10.82
N ILE A 435 5.18 34.13 10.50
CA ILE A 435 6.49 33.49 10.59
C ILE A 435 7.31 33.83 9.34
N ASP A 436 6.70 33.66 8.16
CA ASP A 436 7.40 33.79 6.90
C ASP A 436 6.52 34.30 5.75
N ASP A 437 7.16 34.93 4.76
CA ASP A 437 6.54 35.54 3.61
C ASP A 437 7.52 35.63 2.43
N PHE A 438 7.41 34.69 1.47
CA PHE A 438 8.37 34.56 0.38
C PHE A 438 7.76 33.94 -0.89
N PHE A 439 8.52 33.95 -1.99
CA PHE A 439 8.14 33.23 -3.22
C PHE A 439 8.65 31.78 -3.16
N GLY A 440 7.72 30.83 -3.08
CA GLY A 440 8.02 29.40 -2.98
C GLY A 440 8.44 28.77 -4.31
N ILE A 441 8.10 29.39 -5.44
CA ILE A 441 8.64 29.06 -6.76
C ILE A 441 9.54 30.20 -7.21
N ASP A 442 10.75 29.87 -7.65
CA ASP A 442 11.74 30.84 -8.11
C ASP A 442 11.39 31.36 -9.53
N ASP A 443 10.32 32.13 -9.59
CA ASP A 443 9.91 32.98 -10.71
C ASP A 443 9.06 34.15 -10.16
N PRO A 444 9.67 35.32 -9.90
CA PRO A 444 8.95 36.46 -9.33
C PRO A 444 7.94 37.10 -10.28
N ASN A 445 7.96 36.78 -11.58
CA ASN A 445 7.05 37.30 -12.58
C ASN A 445 5.87 36.35 -12.84
N PHE A 446 5.94 35.11 -12.36
CA PHE A 446 4.84 34.17 -12.46
C PHE A 446 3.59 34.67 -11.71
N ARG A 447 2.41 34.52 -12.32
CA ARG A 447 1.12 35.03 -11.81
C ARG A 447 0.02 33.99 -11.75
N GLY A 448 0.39 32.71 -11.62
CA GLY A 448 -0.57 31.60 -11.51
C GLY A 448 -0.96 31.22 -10.09
N GLY A 449 -0.45 31.93 -9.09
CA GLY A 449 -0.58 31.58 -7.68
C GLY A 449 0.27 30.39 -7.27
N ALA A 450 0.04 29.89 -6.06
CA ALA A 450 0.71 28.71 -5.53
C ALA A 450 -0.28 27.78 -4.81
N ARG A 451 0.04 26.49 -4.76
CA ARG A 451 -0.64 25.48 -3.92
C ARG A 451 0.39 24.94 -2.94
N ALA A 452 0.02 24.73 -1.69
CA ALA A 452 0.95 24.29 -0.66
C ALA A 452 0.49 22.98 0.00
N ALA A 453 1.45 22.27 0.58
CA ALA A 453 1.24 21.16 1.49
C ALA A 453 2.28 21.23 2.60
N VAL A 454 1.96 20.68 3.77
CA VAL A 454 2.88 20.57 4.90
C VAL A 454 2.96 19.12 5.33
N GLY A 455 4.16 18.62 5.58
CA GLY A 455 4.41 17.28 6.14
C GLY A 455 5.89 17.09 6.47
N ASP A 456 6.23 16.28 7.46
CA ASP A 456 7.63 16.04 7.87
C ASP A 456 8.34 15.12 6.87
N LEU A 457 8.91 15.67 5.79
CA LEU A 457 9.52 14.90 4.72
C LEU A 457 10.89 14.35 5.13
N ASN A 458 11.58 15.00 6.06
CA ASN A 458 12.95 14.68 6.46
C ASN A 458 13.05 13.86 7.78
N GLY A 459 11.93 13.69 8.49
CA GLY A 459 11.81 12.92 9.72
C GLY A 459 12.39 13.61 10.96
N ASP A 460 12.47 14.94 10.97
CA ASP A 460 13.06 15.71 12.08
C ASP A 460 12.04 16.13 13.16
N GLY A 461 10.76 15.80 12.96
CA GLY A 461 9.66 16.15 13.86
C GLY A 461 9.04 17.53 13.59
N HIS A 462 9.48 18.24 12.55
CA HIS A 462 8.91 19.50 12.08
C HIS A 462 8.30 19.33 10.69
N GLY A 463 7.15 19.96 10.45
CA GLY A 463 6.50 19.96 9.16
C GLY A 463 7.28 20.76 8.11
N ASP A 464 7.60 20.12 6.99
CA ASP A 464 8.24 20.76 5.85
C ASP A 464 7.22 21.39 4.89
N LEU A 465 7.58 22.52 4.28
CA LEU A 465 6.70 23.24 3.36
C LEU A 465 6.95 22.85 1.91
N LEU A 466 5.97 22.19 1.30
CA LEU A 466 5.89 21.97 -0.14
C LEU A 466 5.12 23.10 -0.83
N VAL A 467 5.64 23.59 -1.95
CA VAL A 467 4.99 24.62 -2.77
C VAL A 467 4.97 24.18 -4.23
N ALA A 468 3.79 24.19 -4.83
CA ALA A 468 3.55 23.96 -6.24
C ALA A 468 3.16 25.23 -6.98
N ALA A 469 3.61 25.33 -8.23
CA ALA A 469 3.13 26.36 -9.14
C ALA A 469 1.68 26.09 -9.55
N GLY A 470 0.89 27.17 -9.62
CA GLY A 470 -0.47 27.14 -10.13
C GLY A 470 -0.60 27.17 -11.65
N PHE A 471 -1.72 27.71 -12.12
CA PHE A 471 -2.05 27.82 -13.54
C PHE A 471 -0.98 28.62 -14.31
N GLY A 472 -0.53 28.11 -15.46
CA GLY A 472 0.55 28.64 -16.27
C GLY A 472 1.96 28.22 -15.85
N GLY A 473 2.17 27.73 -14.62
CA GLY A 473 3.49 27.40 -14.08
C GLY A 473 3.93 25.95 -14.32
N GLY A 474 2.99 25.11 -14.77
CA GLY A 474 3.15 23.66 -14.87
C GLY A 474 3.17 22.98 -13.50
N PRO A 475 3.26 21.64 -13.46
CA PRO A 475 3.24 20.86 -12.22
C PRO A 475 4.57 20.95 -11.46
N ARG A 476 5.19 22.14 -11.39
CA ARG A 476 6.49 22.37 -10.72
C ARG A 476 6.29 22.36 -9.22
N VAL A 477 7.12 21.61 -8.51
CA VAL A 477 7.12 21.44 -7.06
C VAL A 477 8.46 21.84 -6.48
N ALA A 478 8.42 22.51 -5.33
CA ALA A 478 9.53 22.93 -4.50
C ALA A 478 9.28 22.46 -3.05
N GLY A 479 10.34 22.06 -2.33
CA GLY A 479 10.24 21.70 -0.90
C GLY A 479 11.25 22.47 -0.05
N TYR A 480 10.81 22.95 1.11
CA TYR A 480 11.58 23.75 2.06
C TYR A 480 11.54 23.12 3.44
N ASP A 481 12.71 23.08 4.08
CA ASP A 481 12.89 22.61 5.45
C ASP A 481 12.14 23.54 6.41
N GLY A 482 11.18 22.98 7.14
CA GLY A 482 10.31 23.71 8.07
C GLY A 482 11.07 24.49 9.14
N THR A 483 12.16 23.90 9.66
CA THR A 483 12.99 24.49 10.72
C THR A 483 13.73 25.76 10.27
N THR A 484 13.84 25.97 8.97
CA THR A 484 14.53 27.13 8.37
C THR A 484 13.58 28.24 7.92
N LEU A 485 12.26 28.04 8.01
CA LEU A 485 11.28 29.07 7.72
C LEU A 485 11.36 30.21 8.75
N GLY A 486 11.13 31.44 8.31
CA GLY A 486 11.32 32.65 9.11
C GLY A 486 12.78 33.09 9.29
N THR A 487 13.75 32.32 8.78
CA THR A 487 15.17 32.70 8.78
C THR A 487 15.58 33.43 7.50
N THR A 488 16.79 34.01 7.49
CA THR A 488 17.34 34.65 6.29
C THR A 488 17.80 33.67 5.21
N GLN A 489 17.89 32.37 5.51
CA GLN A 489 18.41 31.33 4.62
C GLN A 489 17.50 30.10 4.70
N ARG A 490 16.53 30.02 3.79
CA ARG A 490 15.65 28.85 3.67
C ARG A 490 16.39 27.71 2.99
N GLN A 491 16.36 26.54 3.58
CA GLN A 491 16.96 25.34 3.02
C GLN A 491 15.95 24.65 2.10
N LYS A 492 16.39 24.30 0.89
CA LYS A 492 15.67 23.40 0.00
C LYS A 492 15.92 21.96 0.43
N LEU A 493 14.88 21.15 0.47
CA LEU A 493 15.00 19.71 0.73
C LEU A 493 15.46 18.93 -0.51
N PHE A 494 15.08 19.43 -1.68
CA PHE A 494 15.41 18.83 -2.97
C PHE A 494 15.36 19.88 -4.09
N GLY A 495 15.94 19.53 -5.24
CA GLY A 495 15.84 20.33 -6.46
C GLY A 495 14.43 20.29 -7.03
N ASP A 496 13.92 21.45 -7.42
CA ASP A 496 12.58 21.57 -8.00
C ASP A 496 12.38 20.60 -9.18
N PHE A 497 11.21 19.98 -9.25
CA PHE A 497 10.87 19.03 -10.31
C PHE A 497 9.44 19.21 -10.79
N PHE A 498 9.08 18.56 -11.89
CA PHE A 498 7.70 18.52 -12.40
C PHE A 498 7.04 17.20 -11.99
N ALA A 499 5.96 17.26 -11.20
CA ALA A 499 5.24 16.07 -10.70
C ALA A 499 4.50 15.32 -11.81
N PHE A 500 4.09 16.02 -12.86
CA PHE A 500 3.49 15.43 -14.06
C PHE A 500 4.26 15.88 -15.31
N GLU A 501 3.72 15.56 -16.50
CA GLU A 501 4.37 15.85 -17.77
C GLU A 501 4.73 17.33 -17.89
N GLN A 502 5.99 17.61 -18.27
CA GLN A 502 6.55 18.96 -18.32
C GLN A 502 5.85 19.91 -19.31
N THR A 503 5.00 19.40 -20.20
CA THR A 503 4.21 20.19 -21.14
C THR A 503 2.90 20.71 -20.53
N LEU A 504 2.46 20.14 -19.41
CA LEU A 504 1.27 20.61 -18.70
C LEU A 504 1.51 21.98 -18.11
N ARG A 505 0.49 22.83 -18.14
CA ARG A 505 0.54 24.21 -17.61
C ARG A 505 -0.57 24.47 -16.62
N ASN A 506 -1.18 23.42 -16.08
CA ASN A 506 -2.43 23.52 -15.36
C ASN A 506 -2.23 23.54 -13.84
N GLY A 507 -0.96 23.57 -13.41
CA GLY A 507 -0.56 23.44 -12.00
C GLY A 507 -0.77 22.02 -11.46
N VAL A 508 -0.57 21.90 -10.16
CA VAL A 508 -0.77 20.66 -9.39
C VAL A 508 -1.28 21.02 -7.99
N PHE A 509 -2.20 20.22 -7.45
CA PHE A 509 -2.59 20.27 -6.05
C PHE A 509 -1.68 19.37 -5.24
N LEU A 510 -1.32 19.76 -4.02
CA LEU A 510 -0.40 19.00 -3.17
C LEU A 510 -1.06 18.61 -1.86
N ALA A 511 -0.66 17.46 -1.33
CA ALA A 511 -0.84 17.04 0.05
C ALA A 511 0.42 16.26 0.50
N ALA A 512 0.56 15.97 1.79
CA ALA A 512 1.68 15.20 2.31
C ALA A 512 1.29 14.31 3.49
N GLY A 513 1.81 13.09 3.52
CA GLY A 513 1.58 12.13 4.61
C GLY A 513 2.42 10.87 4.39
N ASP A 514 2.79 10.16 5.47
CA ASP A 514 3.53 8.90 5.42
C ASP A 514 2.66 7.73 4.93
N PHE A 515 2.67 7.44 3.62
CA PHE A 515 1.86 6.39 2.99
C PHE A 515 2.59 5.05 2.93
N ASN A 516 3.90 5.00 3.17
CA ASN A 516 4.70 3.78 3.15
C ASN A 516 5.19 3.34 4.54
N ASN A 517 4.81 4.06 5.59
CA ASN A 517 5.18 3.82 6.98
C ASN A 517 6.68 3.89 7.26
N ASP A 518 7.42 4.74 6.53
CA ASP A 518 8.86 4.89 6.75
C ASP A 518 9.23 5.98 7.78
N GLY A 519 8.21 6.61 8.38
CA GLY A 519 8.35 7.68 9.36
C GLY A 519 8.64 9.05 8.74
N GLN A 520 8.68 9.15 7.41
CA GLN A 520 8.75 10.41 6.66
C GLN A 520 7.48 10.59 5.84
N ALA A 521 7.02 11.82 5.71
CA ALA A 521 5.89 12.15 4.86
C ALA A 521 6.25 11.96 3.38
N ASP A 522 5.32 11.36 2.63
CA ASP A 522 5.36 11.26 1.18
C ASP A 522 4.59 12.42 0.53
N LEU A 523 4.94 12.77 -0.70
CA LEU A 523 4.27 13.82 -1.46
C LEU A 523 3.12 13.23 -2.27
N VAL A 524 1.92 13.78 -2.15
CA VAL A 524 0.81 13.48 -3.06
C VAL A 524 0.50 14.68 -3.97
N ALA A 525 0.39 14.40 -5.26
CA ALA A 525 0.12 15.34 -6.33
C ALA A 525 -1.21 15.00 -7.01
N GLY A 526 -2.14 15.95 -7.00
CA GLY A 526 -3.40 15.90 -7.74
C GLY A 526 -3.36 16.75 -9.01
N GLY A 527 -3.79 16.19 -10.14
CA GLY A 527 -3.82 16.90 -11.43
C GLY A 527 -4.58 18.24 -11.34
N GLY A 528 -3.98 19.32 -11.84
CA GLY A 528 -4.61 20.64 -11.85
C GLY A 528 -5.78 20.78 -12.87
N PRO A 529 -6.53 21.90 -12.83
CA PRO A 529 -7.72 22.11 -13.67
C PRO A 529 -7.41 22.02 -15.17
N GLY A 530 -8.12 21.19 -15.93
CA GLY A 530 -7.86 20.87 -17.35
C GLY A 530 -7.07 19.57 -17.55
N GLY A 531 -6.46 19.02 -16.49
CA GLY A 531 -5.90 17.67 -16.46
C GLY A 531 -6.94 16.62 -16.02
N GLY A 532 -6.66 15.35 -16.27
CA GLY A 532 -7.46 14.27 -15.69
C GLY A 532 -7.35 14.22 -14.16
N PRO A 533 -8.27 13.53 -13.46
CA PRO A 533 -8.25 13.42 -12.00
C PRO A 533 -7.18 12.43 -11.52
N ARG A 534 -5.94 12.63 -11.97
CA ARG A 534 -4.80 11.78 -11.67
C ARG A 534 -4.22 12.15 -10.31
N VAL A 535 -4.06 11.14 -9.46
CA VAL A 535 -3.33 11.21 -8.20
C VAL A 535 -2.00 10.49 -8.38
N LEU A 536 -0.91 11.15 -8.00
CA LEU A 536 0.43 10.58 -7.96
C LEU A 536 1.00 10.73 -6.56
N ILE A 537 1.43 9.64 -5.95
CA ILE A 537 2.13 9.66 -4.66
C ILE A 537 3.60 9.33 -4.90
N LEU A 538 4.49 10.17 -4.38
CA LEU A 538 5.93 10.08 -4.51
C LEU A 538 6.57 9.92 -3.14
N ASN A 539 7.51 8.98 -3.03
CA ASN A 539 8.17 8.69 -1.77
C ASN A 539 9.04 9.86 -1.29
N GLY A 540 8.77 10.37 -0.09
CA GLY A 540 9.45 11.53 0.50
C GLY A 540 10.95 11.33 0.63
N SER A 541 11.38 10.20 1.21
CA SER A 541 12.79 9.89 1.43
C SER A 541 13.60 9.78 0.12
N SER A 542 12.95 9.46 -0.99
CA SER A 542 13.58 9.49 -2.33
C SER A 542 13.73 10.92 -2.85
N LEU A 543 12.73 11.78 -2.62
CA LEU A 543 12.79 13.19 -3.01
C LEU A 543 13.97 13.90 -2.34
N LEU A 544 14.23 13.67 -1.05
CA LEU A 544 15.40 14.22 -0.33
C LEU A 544 16.74 13.85 -1.00
N ARG A 545 16.79 12.71 -1.67
CA ARG A 545 17.96 12.23 -2.44
C ARG A 545 17.95 12.71 -3.90
N ASN A 546 17.11 13.69 -4.23
CA ASN A 546 16.86 14.18 -5.58
C ASN A 546 16.47 13.07 -6.56
N SER A 547 15.69 12.11 -6.09
CA SER A 547 15.20 10.98 -6.88
C SER A 547 13.69 10.89 -6.81
N ILE A 548 13.05 10.54 -7.93
CA ILE A 548 11.60 10.34 -7.99
C ILE A 548 11.32 8.85 -7.92
N ARG A 549 10.68 8.41 -6.83
CA ARG A 549 10.11 7.07 -6.68
C ARG A 549 8.61 7.22 -6.48
N THR A 550 7.83 6.63 -7.39
CA THR A 550 6.36 6.61 -7.28
C THR A 550 5.92 5.50 -6.33
N LEU A 551 5.08 5.84 -5.35
CA LEU A 551 4.37 4.90 -4.48
C LEU A 551 3.02 4.50 -5.08
N SER A 552 2.31 5.45 -5.68
CA SER A 552 1.00 5.21 -6.28
C SER A 552 0.70 6.15 -7.43
N ASN A 553 -0.09 5.72 -8.40
CA ASN A 553 -0.46 6.52 -9.56
C ASN A 553 -1.78 6.03 -10.17
N PHE A 554 -2.89 6.71 -9.89
CA PHE A 554 -4.23 6.27 -10.28
C PHE A 554 -5.14 7.46 -10.62
N PHE A 555 -6.35 7.17 -11.09
CA PHE A 555 -7.39 8.18 -11.34
C PHE A 555 -8.46 8.13 -10.25
N ALA A 556 -8.70 9.26 -9.58
CA ALA A 556 -9.74 9.42 -8.58
C ALA A 556 -11.03 9.96 -9.24
N GLY A 557 -11.85 9.06 -9.78
CA GLY A 557 -13.11 9.38 -10.46
C GLY A 557 -13.08 9.10 -11.96
N ASP A 558 -13.92 9.81 -12.72
CA ASP A 558 -14.05 9.59 -14.17
C ASP A 558 -12.77 10.00 -14.92
N THR A 559 -12.11 9.02 -15.54
CA THR A 559 -10.88 9.22 -16.33
C THR A 559 -11.06 10.15 -17.55
N SER A 560 -12.29 10.36 -18.01
CA SER A 560 -12.63 11.31 -19.07
C SER A 560 -12.78 12.74 -18.56
N GLY A 561 -12.99 12.91 -17.24
CA GLY A 561 -13.07 14.18 -16.55
C GLY A 561 -11.79 14.99 -16.72
N ARG A 562 -11.94 16.32 -16.80
CA ARG A 562 -10.83 17.25 -16.99
C ARG A 562 -10.85 18.39 -15.98
N GLY A 563 -11.60 18.25 -14.89
CA GLY A 563 -11.62 19.26 -13.83
C GLY A 563 -10.40 19.20 -12.90
N GLY A 564 -9.52 18.21 -13.08
CA GLY A 564 -8.44 17.88 -12.14
C GLY A 564 -8.96 17.16 -10.90
N VAL A 565 -8.11 17.04 -9.87
CA VAL A 565 -8.48 16.46 -8.57
C VAL A 565 -7.80 17.24 -7.45
N ARG A 566 -8.59 17.68 -6.46
CA ARG A 566 -8.10 18.31 -5.24
C ARG A 566 -7.78 17.20 -4.24
N VAL A 567 -6.68 17.34 -3.51
CA VAL A 567 -6.17 16.31 -2.60
C VAL A 567 -5.87 16.94 -1.25
N THR A 568 -6.19 16.23 -0.18
CA THR A 568 -5.71 16.48 1.19
C THR A 568 -5.50 15.12 1.87
N THR A 569 -4.87 15.11 3.03
CA THR A 569 -4.53 13.90 3.77
C THR A 569 -4.82 14.05 5.25
N ASP A 570 -5.34 13.00 5.86
CA ASP A 570 -5.64 12.97 7.29
C ASP A 570 -5.86 11.54 7.79
N ASP A 571 -5.68 11.27 9.07
CA ASP A 571 -6.11 10.01 9.70
C ASP A 571 -7.63 10.05 9.97
N VAL A 572 -8.43 9.71 8.96
CA VAL A 572 -9.90 9.81 9.02
C VAL A 572 -10.48 8.66 9.83
N ASN A 573 -9.90 7.47 9.73
CA ASN A 573 -10.38 6.27 10.42
C ASN A 573 -9.80 6.07 11.84
N GLY A 574 -8.79 6.84 12.24
CA GLY A 574 -8.14 6.79 13.54
C GLY A 574 -7.15 5.63 13.71
N ASP A 575 -6.59 5.10 12.62
CA ASP A 575 -5.64 3.99 12.62
C ASP A 575 -4.17 4.43 12.78
N GLY A 576 -3.93 5.75 12.87
CA GLY A 576 -2.61 6.34 13.01
C GLY A 576 -1.86 6.50 11.69
N ARG A 577 -2.51 6.30 10.53
CA ARG A 577 -1.95 6.48 9.19
C ARG A 577 -2.74 7.54 8.42
N PRO A 578 -2.08 8.26 7.49
CA PRO A 578 -2.78 9.24 6.67
C PRO A 578 -3.64 8.54 5.62
N ASP A 579 -4.95 8.78 5.64
CA ASP A 579 -5.85 8.54 4.53
C ASP A 579 -5.73 9.64 3.48
N LEU A 580 -6.06 9.30 2.23
CA LEU A 580 -6.09 10.26 1.13
C LEU A 580 -7.54 10.68 0.84
N ILE A 581 -7.81 11.97 0.97
CA ILE A 581 -9.11 12.56 0.66
C ILE A 581 -9.01 13.28 -0.69
N THR A 582 -9.92 12.95 -1.61
CA THR A 582 -9.98 13.55 -2.94
C THR A 582 -11.31 14.26 -3.18
N GLY A 583 -11.24 15.42 -3.83
CA GLY A 583 -12.41 16.21 -4.24
C GLY A 583 -12.46 16.40 -5.75
N SER A 584 -13.65 16.20 -6.33
CA SER A 584 -13.85 16.27 -7.78
C SER A 584 -13.53 17.66 -8.35
N GLY A 585 -12.99 17.62 -9.57
CA GLY A 585 -12.74 18.76 -10.43
C GLY A 585 -14.02 19.51 -10.83
N SER A 586 -13.87 20.75 -11.29
CA SER A 586 -14.98 21.48 -11.92
C SER A 586 -15.39 20.78 -13.23
N GLY A 587 -16.68 20.54 -13.42
CA GLY A 587 -17.24 19.72 -14.49
C GLY A 587 -17.52 18.27 -14.08
N ASP A 588 -16.90 17.78 -13.00
CA ASP A 588 -16.92 16.37 -12.59
C ASP A 588 -17.83 16.12 -11.36
N GLY A 589 -18.76 17.04 -11.07
CA GLY A 589 -19.69 16.94 -9.94
C GLY A 589 -19.14 17.54 -8.64
N SER A 590 -19.59 17.04 -7.49
CA SER A 590 -19.17 17.43 -6.14
C SER A 590 -18.84 16.22 -5.25
N ARG A 591 -18.20 15.24 -5.87
CA ARG A 591 -17.88 13.96 -5.25
C ARG A 591 -16.61 14.08 -4.41
N VAL A 592 -16.67 13.53 -3.20
CA VAL A 592 -15.54 13.35 -2.30
C VAL A 592 -15.34 11.87 -2.08
N THR A 593 -14.12 11.40 -2.26
CA THR A 593 -13.74 10.01 -2.05
C THR A 593 -12.55 9.96 -1.10
N VAL A 594 -12.67 9.16 -0.04
CA VAL A 594 -11.59 8.93 0.94
C VAL A 594 -11.05 7.53 0.78
N TYR A 595 -9.77 7.46 0.45
CA TYR A 595 -9.00 6.26 0.23
C TYR A 595 -8.25 5.92 1.51
N ASN A 596 -8.36 4.67 1.95
CA ASN A 596 -7.64 4.16 3.11
C ASN A 596 -6.12 4.23 2.85
N GLY A 597 -5.41 4.94 3.73
CA GLY A 597 -3.96 5.16 3.69
C GLY A 597 -3.14 3.89 3.59
N THR A 598 -3.55 2.84 4.30
CA THR A 598 -2.90 1.52 4.27
C THR A 598 -2.92 0.84 2.90
N ALA A 599 -3.87 1.22 2.06
CA ALA A 599 -4.12 0.61 0.76
C ALA A 599 -3.58 1.44 -0.41
N VAL A 600 -2.97 2.61 -0.16
CA VAL A 600 -2.59 3.55 -1.24
C VAL A 600 -1.41 3.02 -2.09
N GLY A 601 -0.64 2.04 -1.59
CA GLY A 601 0.31 1.26 -2.38
C GLY A 601 -0.32 0.23 -3.35
N LEU A 602 -1.65 0.13 -3.42
CA LEU A 602 -2.37 -0.75 -4.35
C LEU A 602 -2.89 0.05 -5.56
N PRO A 603 -3.05 -0.57 -6.75
CA PRO A 603 -3.56 0.11 -7.95
C PRO A 603 -5.00 0.64 -7.82
N PHE A 604 -5.76 0.18 -6.82
CA PHE A 604 -7.05 0.75 -6.40
C PHE A 604 -7.07 0.78 -4.87
N PRO A 605 -6.80 1.94 -4.24
CA PRO A 605 -6.88 2.01 -2.80
C PRO A 605 -8.32 1.73 -2.37
N SER A 606 -8.52 0.91 -1.34
CA SER A 606 -9.85 0.69 -0.77
C SER A 606 -10.42 2.00 -0.27
N THR A 607 -11.71 2.22 -0.48
CA THR A 607 -12.38 3.45 -0.10
C THR A 607 -13.01 3.32 1.30
N LEU A 608 -12.75 4.28 2.19
CA LEU A 608 -13.42 4.41 3.48
C LEU A 608 -14.83 4.96 3.32
N PHE A 609 -14.98 6.02 2.51
CA PHE A 609 -16.29 6.51 2.08
C PHE A 609 -16.22 7.20 0.71
N ASP A 610 -17.37 7.26 0.04
CA ASP A 610 -17.53 7.92 -1.24
C ASP A 610 -18.91 8.59 -1.33
N GLY A 611 -18.94 9.92 -1.47
CA GLY A 611 -20.17 10.70 -1.32
C GLY A 611 -20.24 11.95 -2.19
N ASP A 612 -21.45 12.35 -2.56
CA ASP A 612 -21.72 13.61 -3.26
C ASP A 612 -22.22 14.66 -2.25
N PHE A 613 -21.43 15.71 -2.04
CA PHE A 613 -21.71 16.73 -1.01
C PHE A 613 -22.68 17.82 -1.48
N TYR A 614 -22.83 18.01 -2.79
CA TYR A 614 -23.74 19.01 -3.35
C TYR A 614 -24.52 18.42 -4.54
N PRO A 615 -25.51 17.53 -4.31
CA PRO A 615 -26.18 16.81 -5.38
C PRO A 615 -26.73 17.70 -6.51
N GLY A 616 -26.34 17.40 -7.75
CA GLY A 616 -26.72 18.17 -8.94
C GLY A 616 -25.86 19.40 -9.23
N PHE A 617 -24.84 19.66 -8.40
CA PHE A 617 -23.82 20.68 -8.64
C PHE A 617 -22.64 20.10 -9.43
N SER A 618 -22.09 20.89 -10.34
CA SER A 618 -20.96 20.50 -11.19
C SER A 618 -19.73 21.38 -11.05
N GLY A 619 -19.70 22.31 -10.08
CA GLY A 619 -18.57 23.23 -9.91
C GLY A 619 -17.33 22.61 -9.25
N GLY A 620 -17.35 21.34 -8.87
CA GLY A 620 -16.28 20.69 -8.11
C GLY A 620 -16.39 20.96 -6.62
N VAL A 621 -15.46 20.40 -5.86
CA VAL A 621 -15.30 20.65 -4.42
C VAL A 621 -13.84 20.80 -4.06
N PHE A 622 -13.57 21.57 -3.00
CA PHE A 622 -12.27 21.62 -2.34
C PHE A 622 -12.35 20.79 -1.07
N VAL A 623 -11.28 20.03 -0.80
CA VAL A 623 -11.13 19.19 0.38
C VAL A 623 -9.93 19.69 1.16
N GLY A 624 -10.03 19.70 2.50
CA GLY A 624 -9.00 20.27 3.35
C GLY A 624 -9.01 19.77 4.77
#